data_AF-A0A937UEB8-F1
#
_entry.id   AF-A0A937UEB8-F1
#
_cell.length_a   1.000
_cell.length_b   1.000
_cell.length_c   1.000
_cell.angle_alpha   90.00
_cell.angle_beta   90.00
_cell.angle_gamma   90.00
#
_symmetry.space_group_name_H-M   'P 1'
#
loop_
_entity.id
_entity.type
_entity.pdbx_description
1 polymer ?
#
loop_
_entity_poly.entity_id
_entity_poly.type
_entity_poly.pdbx_seq_one_letter_code
_entity_poly.pdbx_strand_id
1 'polypeptide(L)'
;LKRGRNQLGTLGSGNHFVEIQVVDQIYDPDKARAYDLFEGQITVLIHSGSRGFGHQICDDFLKEMTRSTQEGKYSFALPDRQLACAPVNSDQGRRYFAAMACAANYAWANRQVIMHQANETLRSALSITPGELGMKLLYDVCHNIAKKEQYTIEGNPVMLCVHRKGATRSLPPGHTLLPDCYRSVGQPVLIPGDMGTYSYVLAGAEKAMVRSFGSSCHGAGRVLSRTQATKIAKGRAIHRELEDKGIYVQSRGKRTLKEEMPEAYKDVSQIVEVVHGAGLALKVARLRPLGVIKG
;
A
#
# COMPACT_ATOMS: atom_id res chain seq x y z
N LEU A 1 -12.27 -17.34 8.34
CA LEU A 1 -13.54 -16.75 7.84
C LEU A 1 -14.30 -15.92 8.89
N LYS A 2 -14.66 -16.48 10.07
CA LYS A 2 -15.46 -15.80 11.12
C LYS A 2 -15.00 -14.35 11.42
N ARG A 3 -13.70 -14.14 11.62
CA ARG A 3 -13.11 -12.82 11.97
C ARG A 3 -13.26 -11.75 10.88
N GLY A 4 -13.26 -12.14 9.61
CA GLY A 4 -13.35 -11.20 8.48
C GLY A 4 -14.76 -10.99 7.93
N ARG A 5 -15.72 -11.88 8.23
CA ARG A 5 -17.05 -11.87 7.61
C ARG A 5 -17.75 -10.51 7.73
N ASN A 6 -17.69 -9.90 8.91
CA ASN A 6 -18.38 -8.64 9.21
C ASN A 6 -17.48 -7.40 9.02
N GLN A 7 -16.36 -7.54 8.31
CA GLN A 7 -15.38 -6.46 8.13
C GLN A 7 -15.20 -6.05 6.66
N LEU A 8 -15.90 -6.70 5.72
CA LEU A 8 -15.80 -6.38 4.30
C LEU A 8 -16.46 -5.01 4.05
N GLY A 9 -15.83 -4.18 3.22
CA GLY A 9 -16.24 -2.79 2.99
C GLY A 9 -15.90 -1.85 4.14
N THR A 10 -14.88 -2.15 4.95
CA THR A 10 -14.45 -1.30 6.06
C THR A 10 -12.98 -0.91 5.95
N LEU A 11 -12.64 0.29 6.42
CA LEU A 11 -11.25 0.76 6.46
C LEU A 11 -10.39 -0.05 7.44
N GLY A 12 -10.83 -0.06 8.70
CA GLY A 12 -10.04 -0.53 9.82
C GLY A 12 -9.11 0.50 10.45
N SER A 13 -8.32 0.01 11.40
CA SER A 13 -7.42 0.82 12.23
C SER A 13 -5.98 0.85 11.71
N GLY A 14 -5.15 1.65 12.38
CA GLY A 14 -3.73 1.80 12.07
C GLY A 14 -3.49 2.82 10.97
N ASN A 15 -2.57 2.50 10.05
CA ASN A 15 -2.25 3.35 8.91
C ASN A 15 -3.27 3.25 7.77
N HIS A 16 -4.45 2.65 7.99
CA HIS A 16 -5.52 2.63 7.00
C HIS A 16 -6.29 3.96 7.00
N PHE A 17 -6.72 4.38 5.81
CA PHE A 17 -7.46 5.62 5.60
C PHE A 17 -8.13 5.68 4.21
N VAL A 18 -9.10 6.59 4.06
CA VAL A 18 -9.49 7.18 2.78
C VAL A 18 -9.05 8.64 2.82
N GLU A 19 -8.35 9.10 1.81
CA GLU A 19 -7.84 10.47 1.75
C GLU A 19 -8.26 11.14 0.43
N ILE A 20 -8.85 12.32 0.56
CA ILE A 20 -9.11 13.22 -0.56
C ILE A 20 -7.88 14.11 -0.70
N GLN A 21 -7.29 14.14 -1.89
CA GLN A 21 -6.05 14.84 -2.16
C GLN A 21 -6.20 15.72 -3.38
N VAL A 22 -5.29 16.67 -3.53
CA VAL A 22 -5.09 17.43 -4.76
C VAL A 22 -3.72 17.10 -5.35
N VAL A 23 -3.64 16.90 -6.66
CA VAL A 23 -2.37 16.84 -7.38
C VAL A 23 -1.74 18.23 -7.30
N ASP A 24 -0.68 18.39 -6.50
CA ASP A 24 -0.08 19.71 -6.24
C ASP A 24 1.07 20.03 -7.19
N GLN A 25 1.73 19.01 -7.73
CA GLN A 25 2.91 19.16 -8.57
C GLN A 25 3.05 17.96 -9.50
N ILE A 26 3.31 18.24 -10.78
CA ILE A 26 3.72 17.24 -11.77
C ILE A 26 5.23 17.29 -11.98
N TYR A 27 5.88 16.13 -11.90
CA TYR A 27 7.32 15.97 -12.15
C TYR A 27 7.63 15.44 -13.55
N ASP A 28 6.74 14.60 -14.11
CA ASP A 28 6.85 14.03 -15.44
C ASP A 28 5.52 14.23 -16.19
N PRO A 29 5.40 15.28 -17.03
CA PRO A 29 4.16 15.61 -17.72
C PRO A 29 3.67 14.51 -18.66
N ASP A 30 4.57 13.76 -19.28
CA ASP A 30 4.22 12.73 -20.26
C ASP A 30 3.60 11.52 -19.57
N LYS A 31 4.22 11.07 -18.47
CA LYS A 31 3.67 10.00 -17.63
C LYS A 31 2.39 10.43 -16.91
N ALA A 32 2.33 11.67 -16.43
CA ALA A 32 1.13 12.21 -15.79
C ALA A 32 -0.06 12.18 -16.74
N ARG A 33 0.10 12.64 -17.99
CA ARG A 33 -0.96 12.55 -19.01
C ARG A 33 -1.39 11.11 -19.28
N ALA A 34 -0.46 10.17 -19.38
CA ALA A 34 -0.78 8.75 -19.57
C ALA A 34 -1.51 8.13 -18.36
N TYR A 35 -1.30 8.69 -17.16
CA TYR A 35 -2.00 8.31 -15.94
C TYR A 35 -3.30 9.11 -15.71
N ASP A 36 -3.71 9.97 -16.65
CA ASP A 36 -4.88 10.85 -16.51
C ASP A 36 -4.76 11.79 -15.29
N LEU A 37 -3.54 12.30 -15.04
CA LEU A 37 -3.19 13.20 -13.95
C LEU A 37 -2.84 14.61 -14.44
N PHE A 38 -3.33 15.63 -13.75
CA PHE A 38 -3.02 17.04 -14.00
C PHE A 38 -3.04 17.86 -12.70
N GLU A 39 -2.32 18.99 -12.65
CA GLU A 39 -2.26 19.85 -11.46
C GLU A 39 -3.65 20.40 -11.10
N GLY A 40 -3.95 20.43 -9.80
CA GLY A 40 -5.26 20.83 -9.28
C GLY A 40 -6.33 19.73 -9.33
N GLN A 41 -6.06 18.58 -9.94
CA GLN A 41 -7.00 17.46 -9.96
C GLN A 41 -7.23 16.90 -8.55
N ILE A 42 -8.48 16.62 -8.22
CA ILE A 42 -8.86 15.93 -6.98
C ILE A 42 -8.76 14.42 -7.17
N THR A 43 -8.09 13.75 -6.23
CA THR A 43 -7.95 12.29 -6.20
C THR A 43 -8.44 11.72 -4.88
N VAL A 44 -8.76 10.42 -4.88
CA VAL A 44 -9.11 9.67 -3.67
C VAL A 44 -8.14 8.50 -3.52
N LEU A 45 -7.40 8.47 -2.42
CA LEU A 45 -6.49 7.38 -2.08
C LEU A 45 -7.10 6.48 -1.00
N ILE A 46 -7.22 5.19 -1.29
CA ILE A 46 -7.77 4.20 -0.36
C ILE A 46 -6.64 3.28 0.11
N HIS A 47 -6.22 3.44 1.36
CA HIS A 47 -5.26 2.54 2.01
C HIS A 47 -6.01 1.59 2.94
N SER A 48 -6.24 0.36 2.47
CA SER A 48 -6.79 -0.72 3.30
C SER A 48 -6.33 -2.09 2.80
N GLY A 49 -6.56 -3.12 3.62
CA GLY A 49 -6.10 -4.48 3.39
C GLY A 49 -7.14 -5.54 3.69
N SER A 50 -6.67 -6.76 3.93
CA SER A 50 -7.49 -7.96 4.15
C SER A 50 -8.21 -8.03 5.51
N ARG A 51 -8.23 -6.92 6.25
CA ARG A 51 -8.81 -6.82 7.60
C ARG A 51 -8.34 -7.96 8.53
N GLY A 52 -9.19 -8.38 9.47
CA GLY A 52 -8.91 -9.51 10.35
C GLY A 52 -8.83 -10.86 9.63
N PHE A 53 -9.27 -10.97 8.37
CA PHE A 53 -9.21 -12.22 7.62
C PHE A 53 -7.77 -12.63 7.30
N GLY A 54 -6.99 -11.76 6.66
CA GLY A 54 -5.59 -12.05 6.35
C GLY A 54 -4.70 -12.10 7.58
N HIS A 55 -5.00 -11.30 8.62
CA HIS A 55 -4.29 -11.40 9.91
C HIS A 55 -4.44 -12.80 10.51
N GLN A 56 -5.65 -13.35 10.52
CA GLN A 56 -5.87 -14.69 11.07
C GLN A 56 -5.15 -15.77 10.25
N ILE A 57 -5.18 -15.66 8.91
CA ILE A 57 -4.43 -16.57 8.03
C ILE A 57 -2.94 -16.53 8.35
N CYS A 58 -2.37 -15.33 8.53
CA CYS A 58 -0.96 -15.19 8.91
C CYS A 58 -0.68 -15.87 10.27
N ASP A 59 -1.49 -15.61 11.29
CA ASP A 59 -1.32 -16.21 12.62
C ASP A 59 -1.39 -17.74 12.60
N ASP A 60 -2.36 -18.28 11.86
CA ASP A 60 -2.60 -19.72 11.78
C ASP A 60 -1.41 -20.43 11.14
N PHE A 61 -0.92 -19.91 10.00
CA PHE A 61 0.22 -20.50 9.31
C PHE A 61 1.56 -20.25 10.00
N LEU A 62 1.76 -19.11 10.67
CA LEU A 62 2.96 -18.88 11.48
C LEU A 62 3.08 -19.89 12.62
N LYS A 63 1.96 -20.21 13.29
CA LYS A 63 1.92 -21.26 14.32
C LYS A 63 2.26 -22.62 13.72
N GLU A 64 1.67 -22.97 12.58
CA GLU A 64 1.92 -24.24 11.89
C GLU A 64 3.40 -24.39 11.45
N MET A 65 3.98 -23.34 10.86
CA MET A 65 5.37 -23.32 10.39
C MET A 65 6.37 -23.30 11.55
N THR A 66 6.08 -22.57 12.63
CA THR A 66 6.91 -22.57 13.85
C THR A 66 6.99 -23.98 14.43
N ARG A 67 5.85 -24.65 14.58
CA ARG A 67 5.78 -26.03 15.07
C ARG A 67 6.55 -26.99 14.15
N SER A 68 6.34 -26.89 12.83
CA SER A 68 7.02 -27.73 11.84
C SER A 68 8.54 -27.56 11.90
N THR A 69 9.02 -26.35 12.11
CA THR A 69 10.46 -26.08 12.26
C THR A 69 11.00 -26.67 13.56
N GLN A 70 10.28 -26.49 14.68
CA GLN A 70 10.67 -27.02 15.99
C GLN A 70 10.70 -28.55 16.04
N GLU A 71 9.79 -29.21 15.31
CA GLU A 71 9.73 -30.67 15.16
C GLU A 71 10.77 -31.22 14.17
N GLY A 72 11.64 -30.37 13.59
CA GLY A 72 12.68 -30.80 12.65
C GLY A 72 12.14 -31.29 11.30
N LYS A 73 10.92 -30.89 10.91
CA LYS A 73 10.29 -31.30 9.65
C LYS A 73 11.06 -30.86 8.41
N TYR A 74 11.86 -29.80 8.54
CA TYR A 74 12.67 -29.26 7.45
C TYR A 74 14.15 -29.22 7.85
N SER A 75 15.04 -29.41 6.87
CA SER A 75 16.48 -29.54 7.05
C SER A 75 17.24 -28.22 7.26
N PHE A 76 16.55 -27.14 7.62
CA PHE A 76 17.16 -25.82 7.85
C PHE A 76 16.92 -25.34 9.28
N ALA A 77 17.93 -24.68 9.85
CA ALA A 77 17.80 -23.94 11.10
C ALA A 77 17.37 -22.50 10.82
N LEU A 78 16.51 -21.95 11.67
CA LEU A 78 16.13 -20.55 11.59
C LEU A 78 17.07 -19.68 12.44
N PRO A 79 17.60 -18.58 11.90
CA PRO A 79 18.41 -17.66 12.68
C PRO A 79 17.56 -16.86 13.70
N ASP A 80 16.24 -16.75 13.46
CA ASP A 80 15.28 -16.16 14.40
C ASP A 80 13.95 -16.92 14.31
N ARG A 81 13.30 -17.17 15.45
CA ARG A 81 11.99 -17.84 15.51
C ARG A 81 10.90 -17.12 14.71
N GLN A 82 10.98 -15.80 14.58
CA GLN A 82 10.05 -14.97 13.80
C GLN A 82 10.19 -15.17 12.28
N LEU A 83 11.25 -15.86 11.83
CA LEU A 83 11.46 -16.22 10.43
C LEU A 83 10.87 -17.60 10.09
N ALA A 84 9.90 -18.08 10.87
CA ALA A 84 9.16 -19.31 10.60
C ALA A 84 8.70 -19.37 9.14
N CYS A 85 9.13 -20.40 8.43
CA CYS A 85 8.88 -20.56 7.00
C CYS A 85 8.75 -22.04 6.61
N ALA A 86 8.36 -22.28 5.36
CA ALA A 86 8.27 -23.60 4.77
C ALA A 86 8.74 -23.53 3.31
N PRO A 87 9.28 -24.63 2.75
CA PRO A 87 9.55 -24.71 1.32
C PRO A 87 8.27 -24.40 0.52
N VAL A 88 8.36 -23.54 -0.49
CA VAL A 88 7.19 -23.08 -1.27
C VAL A 88 6.41 -24.24 -1.90
N ASN A 89 7.13 -25.32 -2.25
CA ASN A 89 6.57 -26.52 -2.86
C ASN A 89 6.22 -27.63 -1.84
N SER A 90 6.29 -27.38 -0.53
CA SER A 90 5.73 -28.30 0.46
C SER A 90 4.20 -28.20 0.50
N ASP A 91 3.53 -29.18 1.11
CA ASP A 91 2.08 -29.11 1.34
C ASP A 91 1.69 -27.83 2.11
N GLN A 92 2.41 -27.54 3.19
CA GLN A 92 2.22 -26.35 4.02
C GLN A 92 2.46 -25.06 3.24
N GLY A 93 3.52 -25.01 2.41
CA GLY A 93 3.84 -23.86 1.56
C GLY A 93 2.74 -23.58 0.52
N ARG A 94 2.25 -24.61 -0.17
CA ARG A 94 1.14 -24.49 -1.13
C ARG A 94 -0.15 -24.05 -0.46
N ARG A 95 -0.50 -24.64 0.70
CA ARG A 95 -1.69 -24.25 1.48
C ARG A 95 -1.61 -22.81 1.94
N TYR A 96 -0.45 -22.36 2.44
CA TYR A 96 -0.25 -20.97 2.83
C TYR A 96 -0.40 -20.02 1.64
N PHE A 97 0.25 -20.34 0.51
CA PHE A 97 0.20 -19.51 -0.68
C PHE A 97 -1.23 -19.35 -1.20
N ALA A 98 -2.02 -20.44 -1.21
CA ALA A 98 -3.44 -20.40 -1.57
C ALA A 98 -4.27 -19.58 -0.58
N ALA A 99 -4.05 -19.76 0.73
CA ALA A 99 -4.75 -18.98 1.76
C ALA A 99 -4.40 -17.47 1.68
N MET A 100 -3.14 -17.14 1.46
CA MET A 100 -2.68 -15.77 1.24
C MET A 100 -3.34 -15.17 -0.01
N ALA A 101 -3.48 -15.93 -1.10
CA ALA A 101 -4.21 -15.49 -2.29
C ALA A 101 -5.69 -15.19 -1.97
N CYS A 102 -6.34 -16.01 -1.16
CA CYS A 102 -7.70 -15.70 -0.66
C CYS A 102 -7.73 -14.40 0.15
N ALA A 103 -6.73 -14.14 1.00
CA ALA A 103 -6.63 -12.90 1.75
C ALA A 103 -6.42 -11.68 0.84
N ALA A 104 -5.63 -11.83 -0.22
CA ALA A 104 -5.44 -10.79 -1.24
C ALA A 104 -6.73 -10.49 -2.00
N ASN A 105 -7.46 -11.53 -2.43
CA ASN A 105 -8.77 -11.39 -3.08
C ASN A 105 -9.78 -10.68 -2.19
N TYR A 106 -9.82 -11.03 -0.90
CA TYR A 106 -10.64 -10.32 0.08
C TYR A 106 -10.23 -8.84 0.18
N ALA A 107 -8.93 -8.52 0.18
CA ALA A 107 -8.45 -7.14 0.27
C ALA A 107 -8.83 -6.32 -0.97
N TRP A 108 -8.75 -6.89 -2.17
CA TRP A 108 -9.22 -6.25 -3.40
C TRP A 108 -10.73 -6.02 -3.37
N ALA A 109 -11.52 -7.02 -2.97
CA ALA A 109 -12.96 -6.87 -2.79
C ALA A 109 -13.30 -5.77 -1.77
N ASN A 110 -12.54 -5.69 -0.66
CA ASN A 110 -12.71 -4.65 0.35
C ASN A 110 -12.47 -3.25 -0.24
N ARG A 111 -11.37 -3.04 -0.98
CA ARG A 111 -11.08 -1.75 -1.61
C ARG A 111 -12.07 -1.40 -2.71
N GLN A 112 -12.56 -2.38 -3.47
CA GLN A 112 -13.60 -2.16 -4.48
C GLN A 112 -14.90 -1.65 -3.85
N VAL A 113 -15.34 -2.24 -2.73
CA VAL A 113 -16.53 -1.78 -2.00
C VAL A 113 -16.33 -0.37 -1.45
N ILE A 114 -15.15 -0.08 -0.86
CA ILE A 114 -14.83 1.27 -0.34
C ILE A 114 -14.80 2.30 -1.48
N MET A 115 -14.24 1.95 -2.64
CA MET A 115 -14.22 2.83 -3.82
C MET A 115 -15.63 3.15 -4.31
N HIS A 116 -16.52 2.15 -4.35
CA HIS A 116 -17.92 2.38 -4.68
C HIS A 116 -18.63 3.30 -3.67
N GLN A 117 -18.42 3.08 -2.36
CA GLN A 117 -18.96 3.95 -1.31
C GLN A 117 -18.42 5.39 -1.41
N ALA A 118 -17.13 5.56 -1.70
CA ALA A 118 -16.53 6.87 -1.90
C ALA A 118 -17.14 7.61 -3.10
N ASN A 119 -17.38 6.91 -4.21
CA ASN A 119 -18.04 7.46 -5.38
C ASN A 119 -19.47 7.95 -5.06
N GLU A 120 -20.30 7.10 -4.42
CA GLU A 120 -21.66 7.46 -4.01
C GLU A 120 -21.68 8.63 -3.03
N THR A 121 -20.74 8.64 -2.07
CA THR A 121 -20.62 9.71 -1.07
C THR A 121 -20.26 11.04 -1.72
N LEU A 122 -19.28 11.06 -2.63
CA LEU A 122 -18.87 12.28 -3.33
C LEU A 122 -19.97 12.82 -4.23
N ARG A 123 -20.67 11.95 -4.96
CA ARG A 123 -21.80 12.36 -5.81
C ARG A 123 -22.93 12.97 -4.99
N SER A 124 -23.28 12.33 -3.87
CA SER A 124 -24.32 12.83 -2.98
C SER A 124 -23.91 14.16 -2.32
N ALA A 125 -22.67 14.27 -1.83
CA ALA A 125 -22.19 15.47 -1.15
C ALA A 125 -22.06 16.67 -2.09
N LEU A 126 -21.65 16.45 -3.34
CA LEU A 126 -21.45 17.50 -4.34
C LEU A 126 -22.69 17.74 -5.22
N SER A 127 -23.73 16.90 -5.10
CA SER A 127 -24.93 16.92 -5.95
C SER A 127 -24.60 16.82 -7.46
N ILE A 128 -23.66 15.94 -7.82
CA ILE A 128 -23.21 15.74 -9.20
C ILE A 128 -23.50 14.33 -9.72
N THR A 129 -23.63 14.24 -11.04
CA THR A 129 -23.84 13.00 -11.78
C THR A 129 -22.56 12.13 -11.82
N PRO A 130 -22.66 10.82 -12.12
CA PRO A 130 -21.47 9.99 -12.32
C PRO A 130 -20.56 10.52 -13.44
N GLY A 131 -21.14 11.10 -14.50
CA GLY A 131 -20.40 11.63 -15.64
C GLY A 131 -19.59 12.88 -15.27
N GLU A 132 -20.16 13.77 -14.47
CA GLU A 132 -19.47 14.97 -13.97
C GLU A 132 -18.36 14.62 -12.97
N LEU A 133 -18.61 13.65 -12.07
CA LEU A 133 -17.57 13.21 -11.14
C LEU A 133 -16.41 12.53 -11.88
N GLY A 134 -16.70 11.72 -12.90
CA GLY A 134 -15.69 11.08 -13.74
C GLY A 134 -14.68 10.20 -13.00
N MET A 135 -15.01 9.73 -11.79
CA MET A 135 -14.08 8.99 -10.92
C MET A 135 -13.72 7.63 -11.54
N LYS A 136 -12.45 7.48 -11.89
CA LYS A 136 -11.86 6.26 -12.46
C LYS A 136 -10.79 5.70 -11.54
N LEU A 137 -10.60 4.39 -11.57
CA LEU A 137 -9.48 3.75 -10.89
C LEU A 137 -8.20 3.99 -11.69
N LEU A 138 -7.27 4.76 -11.12
CA LEU A 138 -5.93 4.91 -11.67
C LEU A 138 -5.16 3.58 -11.57
N TYR A 139 -4.95 3.07 -10.35
CA TYR A 139 -4.31 1.78 -10.13
C TYR A 139 -4.61 1.22 -8.73
N ASP A 140 -4.46 -0.09 -8.56
CA ASP A 140 -4.53 -0.76 -7.26
C ASP A 140 -3.26 -1.61 -7.08
N VAL A 141 -2.49 -1.35 -6.02
CA VAL A 141 -1.22 -2.04 -5.75
C VAL A 141 -1.17 -2.60 -4.33
N CYS A 142 -0.69 -3.83 -4.21
CA CYS A 142 -0.39 -4.46 -2.91
C CYS A 142 1.02 -4.09 -2.44
N HIS A 143 1.19 -3.98 -1.11
CA HIS A 143 2.50 -3.82 -0.47
C HIS A 143 2.84 -4.88 0.57
N ASN A 144 1.92 -5.81 0.85
CA ASN A 144 2.13 -7.00 1.67
C ASN A 144 1.60 -8.21 0.90
N ILE A 145 2.48 -8.87 0.13
CA ILE A 145 2.10 -9.97 -0.76
C ILE A 145 3.33 -10.83 -1.13
N ALA A 146 3.13 -12.12 -1.39
CA ALA A 146 4.11 -12.94 -2.09
C ALA A 146 3.60 -13.25 -3.52
N LYS A 147 4.47 -13.16 -4.52
CA LYS A 147 4.10 -13.48 -5.91
C LYS A 147 5.14 -14.39 -6.55
N LYS A 148 4.67 -15.34 -7.36
CA LYS A 148 5.53 -16.11 -8.26
C LYS A 148 5.82 -15.25 -9.49
N GLU A 149 7.06 -14.82 -9.65
CA GLU A 149 7.48 -13.88 -10.71
C GLU A 149 8.81 -14.36 -11.34
N GLN A 150 8.88 -14.29 -12.67
CA GLN A 150 10.02 -14.78 -13.43
C GLN A 150 11.06 -13.67 -13.60
N TYR A 151 12.32 -13.99 -13.34
CA TYR A 151 13.46 -13.08 -13.47
C TYR A 151 14.61 -13.77 -14.18
N THR A 152 15.56 -12.98 -14.69
CA THR A 152 16.82 -13.50 -15.22
C THR A 152 17.90 -13.38 -14.15
N ILE A 153 18.45 -14.50 -13.71
CA ILE A 153 19.57 -14.56 -12.74
C ILE A 153 20.73 -15.26 -13.44
N GLU A 154 21.90 -14.61 -13.50
CA GLU A 154 23.08 -15.15 -14.18
C GLU A 154 22.79 -15.62 -15.62
N GLY A 155 21.95 -14.86 -16.35
CA GLY A 155 21.54 -15.16 -17.72
C GLY A 155 20.42 -16.19 -17.87
N ASN A 156 20.00 -16.85 -16.78
CA ASN A 156 18.99 -17.91 -16.83
C ASN A 156 17.62 -17.44 -16.31
N PRO A 157 16.50 -17.87 -16.95
CA PRO A 157 15.17 -17.60 -16.43
C PRO A 157 14.93 -18.43 -15.16
N VAL A 158 14.62 -17.76 -14.05
CA VAL A 158 14.34 -18.37 -12.75
C VAL A 158 12.98 -17.92 -12.25
N MET A 159 12.19 -18.89 -11.78
CA MET A 159 10.92 -18.64 -11.13
C MET A 159 11.12 -18.40 -9.64
N LEU A 160 10.86 -17.18 -9.17
CA LEU A 160 11.03 -16.79 -7.77
C LEU A 160 9.69 -16.60 -7.06
N CYS A 161 9.64 -16.89 -5.77
CA CYS A 161 8.58 -16.43 -4.88
C CYS A 161 9.02 -15.11 -4.22
N VAL A 162 8.68 -13.99 -4.85
CA VAL A 162 9.06 -12.65 -4.38
C VAL A 162 8.14 -12.23 -3.23
N HIS A 163 8.72 -12.08 -2.04
CA HIS A 163 8.04 -11.62 -0.85
C HIS A 163 8.19 -10.11 -0.72
N ARG A 164 7.07 -9.39 -0.70
CA ARG A 164 7.03 -7.95 -0.47
C ARG A 164 6.29 -7.67 0.84
N LYS A 165 6.98 -7.07 1.80
CA LYS A 165 6.40 -6.61 3.08
C LYS A 165 6.76 -5.13 3.26
N GLY A 166 5.77 -4.26 3.14
CA GLY A 166 5.99 -2.81 3.07
C GLY A 166 6.72 -2.35 1.80
N ALA A 167 6.61 -3.10 0.70
CA ALA A 167 7.22 -2.81 -0.59
C ALA A 167 6.22 -3.03 -1.73
N THR A 168 6.25 -2.21 -2.77
CA THR A 168 5.33 -2.33 -3.92
C THR A 168 6.04 -2.94 -5.12
N ARG A 169 5.26 -3.49 -6.06
CA ARG A 169 5.79 -3.88 -7.37
C ARG A 169 5.99 -2.63 -8.23
N SER A 170 7.03 -2.62 -9.06
CA SER A 170 7.51 -1.50 -9.88
C SER A 170 7.93 -2.04 -11.25
N LEU A 171 6.96 -2.34 -12.12
CA LEU A 171 7.24 -2.88 -13.46
C LEU A 171 7.59 -1.75 -14.44
N PRO A 172 8.64 -1.91 -15.26
CA PRO A 172 9.07 -0.88 -16.20
C PRO A 172 8.13 -0.78 -17.43
N PRO A 173 8.28 0.27 -18.24
CA PRO A 173 7.70 0.31 -19.59
C PRO A 173 7.99 -0.97 -20.38
N GLY A 174 7.07 -1.34 -21.27
CA GLY A 174 7.14 -2.54 -22.12
C GLY A 174 6.79 -3.85 -21.41
N HIS A 175 6.76 -3.89 -20.07
CA HIS A 175 6.56 -5.14 -19.35
C HIS A 175 5.20 -5.79 -19.64
N THR A 176 5.21 -7.10 -19.91
CA THR A 176 4.03 -7.84 -20.43
C THR A 176 2.83 -7.84 -19.50
N LEU A 177 3.08 -7.86 -18.18
CA LEU A 177 2.05 -7.81 -17.12
C LEU A 177 1.39 -6.43 -16.92
N LEU A 178 1.79 -5.40 -17.65
CA LEU A 178 1.14 -4.09 -17.58
C LEU A 178 -0.15 -4.05 -18.41
N PRO A 179 -1.20 -3.37 -17.94
CA PRO A 179 -2.30 -2.95 -18.80
C PRO A 179 -1.78 -2.08 -19.94
N ASP A 180 -2.43 -2.14 -21.11
CA ASP A 180 -1.94 -1.45 -22.31
C ASP A 180 -1.84 0.07 -22.13
N CYS A 181 -2.76 0.68 -21.40
CA CYS A 181 -2.73 2.11 -21.08
C CYS A 181 -1.48 2.55 -20.30
N TYR A 182 -0.81 1.64 -19.59
CA TYR A 182 0.38 1.92 -18.80
C TYR A 182 1.65 1.29 -19.38
N ARG A 183 1.52 0.47 -20.42
CA ARG A 183 2.63 -0.29 -20.99
C ARG A 183 3.75 0.63 -21.50
N SER A 184 3.42 1.77 -22.11
CA SER A 184 4.43 2.72 -22.62
C SER A 184 5.12 3.53 -21.52
N VAL A 185 4.53 3.67 -20.33
CA VAL A 185 4.99 4.60 -19.29
C VAL A 185 5.46 3.93 -18.01
N GLY A 186 5.18 2.63 -17.84
CA GLY A 186 5.51 1.83 -16.66
C GLY A 186 4.34 1.72 -15.68
N GLN A 187 4.48 0.85 -14.68
CA GLN A 187 3.43 0.64 -13.67
C GLN A 187 3.23 1.89 -12.81
N PRO A 188 2.00 2.35 -12.55
CA PRO A 188 1.77 3.27 -11.45
C PRO A 188 2.23 2.64 -10.12
N VAL A 189 3.02 3.38 -9.36
CA VAL A 189 3.54 3.02 -8.04
C VAL A 189 3.01 4.06 -7.05
N LEU A 190 2.05 3.66 -6.23
CA LEU A 190 1.35 4.55 -5.31
C LEU A 190 2.01 4.53 -3.95
N ILE A 191 2.47 5.69 -3.49
CA ILE A 191 3.18 5.87 -2.23
C ILE A 191 2.31 6.72 -1.29
N PRO A 192 1.46 6.11 -0.44
CA PRO A 192 0.81 6.81 0.65
C PRO A 192 1.83 7.49 1.57
N GLY A 193 1.56 8.77 1.86
CA GLY A 193 2.12 9.47 3.01
C GLY A 193 1.43 9.06 4.32
N ASP A 194 1.40 9.99 5.26
CA ASP A 194 0.57 9.95 6.46
C ASP A 194 -0.48 11.06 6.43
N MET A 195 -1.33 11.14 7.46
CA MET A 195 -2.49 12.04 7.48
C MET A 195 -2.16 13.55 7.43
N GLY A 196 -0.88 13.94 7.51
CA GLY A 196 -0.45 15.33 7.41
C GLY A 196 0.68 15.56 6.43
N THR A 197 1.05 14.57 5.61
CA THR A 197 2.16 14.67 4.64
C THR A 197 1.71 14.32 3.23
N TYR A 198 2.58 14.59 2.26
CA TYR A 198 2.31 14.32 0.85
C TYR A 198 2.22 12.82 0.57
N SER A 199 1.42 12.46 -0.43
CA SER A 199 1.54 11.17 -1.13
C SER A 199 2.17 11.38 -2.50
N TYR A 200 2.61 10.30 -3.14
CA TYR A 200 3.22 10.35 -4.47
C TYR A 200 2.67 9.29 -5.42
N VAL A 201 2.55 9.65 -6.68
CA VAL A 201 2.46 8.71 -7.80
C VAL A 201 3.83 8.66 -8.47
N LEU A 202 4.39 7.46 -8.55
CA LEU A 202 5.62 7.17 -9.30
C LEU A 202 5.30 6.22 -10.46
N ALA A 203 6.25 6.05 -11.37
CA ALA A 203 6.20 5.08 -12.45
C ALA A 203 7.29 4.01 -12.28
N GLY A 204 6.97 2.77 -12.60
CA GLY A 204 7.93 1.68 -12.53
C GLY A 204 9.09 1.86 -13.52
N ALA A 205 10.26 1.37 -13.13
CA ALA A 205 11.52 1.71 -13.79
C ALA A 205 12.39 0.46 -14.05
N GLU A 206 13.20 0.49 -15.10
CA GLU A 206 13.99 -0.68 -15.54
C GLU A 206 14.98 -1.16 -14.49
N LYS A 207 15.65 -0.24 -13.78
CA LYS A 207 16.61 -0.62 -12.74
C LYS A 207 15.95 -1.37 -11.58
N ALA A 208 14.63 -1.26 -11.38
CA ALA A 208 13.91 -2.06 -10.40
C ALA A 208 13.97 -3.56 -10.73
N MET A 209 13.87 -3.93 -12.02
CA MET A 209 13.92 -5.34 -12.44
C MET A 209 15.25 -5.99 -12.09
N VAL A 210 16.35 -5.24 -12.20
CA VAL A 210 17.70 -5.73 -11.95
C VAL A 210 18.09 -5.64 -10.47
N ARG A 211 17.73 -4.55 -9.79
CA ARG A 211 18.24 -4.25 -8.45
C ARG A 211 17.33 -4.70 -7.30
N SER A 212 16.04 -4.90 -7.57
CA SER A 212 15.04 -5.10 -6.51
C SER A 212 13.92 -6.06 -6.90
N PHE A 213 14.12 -6.91 -7.91
CA PHE A 213 13.08 -7.81 -8.42
C PHE A 213 11.78 -7.06 -8.72
N GLY A 214 11.88 -6.00 -9.53
CA GLY A 214 10.77 -5.15 -9.93
C GLY A 214 10.04 -4.57 -8.72
N SER A 215 10.75 -4.08 -7.70
CA SER A 215 10.14 -3.58 -6.46
C SER A 215 10.56 -2.15 -6.11
N SER A 216 9.68 -1.44 -5.40
CA SER A 216 9.90 -0.10 -4.88
C SER A 216 9.36 0.02 -3.44
N CYS A 217 9.45 1.20 -2.84
CA CYS A 217 8.89 1.49 -1.51
C CYS A 217 7.35 1.46 -1.51
N HIS A 218 6.73 1.51 -0.33
CA HIS A 218 5.27 1.67 -0.22
C HIS A 218 4.81 2.97 0.44
N GLY A 219 5.67 3.67 1.18
CA GLY A 219 5.25 4.80 1.99
C GLY A 219 6.27 5.15 3.06
N ALA A 220 5.91 6.11 3.91
CA ALA A 220 6.69 6.45 5.07
C ALA A 220 6.73 5.29 6.08
N GLY A 221 7.92 4.78 6.39
CA GLY A 221 8.10 3.87 7.51
C GLY A 221 7.89 4.60 8.83
N ARG A 222 7.35 3.91 9.85
CA ARG A 222 7.26 4.47 11.20
C ARG A 222 8.63 4.64 11.83
N VAL A 223 8.83 5.75 12.54
CA VAL A 223 9.98 5.99 13.43
C VAL A 223 9.61 5.89 14.91
N LEU A 224 8.32 6.01 15.24
CA LEU A 224 7.80 5.85 16.60
C LEU A 224 6.85 4.66 16.71
N SER A 225 6.95 3.91 17.81
CA SER A 225 5.88 2.98 18.20
C SER A 225 4.59 3.75 18.50
N ARG A 226 3.44 3.09 18.40
CA ARG A 226 2.13 3.71 18.71
C ARG A 226 2.05 4.24 20.14
N THR A 227 2.65 3.50 21.07
CA THR A 227 2.72 3.88 22.50
C THR A 227 3.57 5.14 22.69
N GLN A 228 4.73 5.22 22.04
CA GLN A 228 5.58 6.42 22.09
C GLN A 228 4.89 7.62 21.44
N ALA A 229 4.30 7.44 20.26
CA ALA A 229 3.56 8.50 19.57
C ALA A 229 2.42 9.05 20.45
N THR A 230 1.63 8.16 21.07
CA THR A 230 0.56 8.56 22.00
C THR A 230 1.07 9.35 23.20
N LYS A 231 2.23 8.97 23.75
CA LYS A 231 2.86 9.66 24.88
C LYS A 231 3.30 11.06 24.48
N ILE A 232 3.93 11.22 23.32
CA ILE A 232 4.38 12.50 22.78
C ILE A 232 3.19 13.40 22.41
N ALA A 233 2.13 12.83 21.84
CA ALA A 233 0.91 13.54 21.49
C ALA A 233 0.01 13.89 22.71
N LYS A 234 0.45 13.65 23.94
CA LYS A 234 -0.33 13.98 25.14
C LYS A 234 -0.46 15.50 25.26
N GLY A 235 -1.69 15.99 25.43
CA GLY A 235 -1.99 17.42 25.50
C GLY A 235 -2.09 18.14 24.15
N ARG A 236 -1.65 17.51 23.05
CA ARG A 236 -1.74 18.08 21.70
C ARG A 236 -3.14 17.95 21.10
N ALA A 237 -3.52 18.96 20.33
CA ALA A 237 -4.77 19.01 19.58
C ALA A 237 -4.51 18.69 18.10
N ILE A 238 -4.08 17.45 17.82
CA ILE A 238 -3.64 17.02 16.47
C ILE A 238 -4.65 17.36 15.36
N HIS A 239 -5.96 17.29 15.63
CA HIS A 239 -6.99 17.72 14.67
C HIS A 239 -6.85 19.20 14.27
N ARG A 240 -6.68 20.10 15.25
CA ARG A 240 -6.48 21.54 15.00
C ARG A 240 -5.19 21.80 14.25
N GLU A 241 -4.12 21.12 14.63
CA GLU A 241 -2.82 21.28 13.96
C GLU A 241 -2.87 20.86 12.47
N LEU A 242 -3.77 19.94 12.11
CA LEU A 242 -4.03 19.55 10.73
C LEU A 242 -5.02 20.51 10.04
N GLU A 243 -6.06 20.97 10.75
CA GLU A 243 -6.99 22.00 10.25
C GLU A 243 -6.27 23.32 9.95
N ASP A 244 -5.31 23.73 10.78
CA ASP A 244 -4.45 24.90 10.56
C ASP A 244 -3.60 24.77 9.29
N LYS A 245 -3.36 23.54 8.82
CA LYS A 245 -2.70 23.23 7.54
C LYS A 245 -3.70 23.04 6.38
N GLY A 246 -4.99 23.26 6.63
CA GLY A 246 -6.07 23.06 5.66
C GLY A 246 -6.43 21.60 5.40
N ILE A 247 -6.13 20.70 6.36
CA ILE A 247 -6.41 19.26 6.25
C ILE A 247 -7.53 18.89 7.23
N TYR A 248 -8.71 18.57 6.69
CA TYR A 248 -9.83 18.14 7.52
C TYR A 248 -9.72 16.66 7.88
N VAL A 249 -9.75 16.32 9.18
CA VAL A 249 -9.57 14.92 9.60
C VAL A 249 -10.75 14.42 10.40
N GLN A 250 -11.30 13.29 9.94
CA GLN A 250 -12.32 12.54 10.65
C GLN A 250 -11.77 11.20 11.12
N SER A 251 -11.93 10.89 12.40
CA SER A 251 -11.48 9.63 12.99
C SER A 251 -12.53 9.08 13.93
N ARG A 252 -12.78 7.77 13.86
CA ARG A 252 -13.68 7.08 14.80
C ARG A 252 -13.11 7.05 16.22
N GLY A 253 -11.79 7.05 16.36
CA GLY A 253 -11.10 7.00 17.65
C GLY A 253 -10.24 8.24 17.92
N LYS A 254 -10.44 8.91 19.06
CA LYS A 254 -9.56 10.01 19.52
C LYS A 254 -8.09 9.58 19.66
N ARG A 255 -7.86 8.29 19.94
CA ARG A 255 -6.52 7.72 20.09
C ARG A 255 -5.83 7.49 18.74
N THR A 256 -6.57 7.16 17.68
CA THR A 256 -6.00 6.87 16.35
C THR A 256 -5.20 8.06 15.82
N LEU A 257 -5.71 9.30 15.98
CA LEU A 257 -4.99 10.51 15.55
C LEU A 257 -3.64 10.69 16.25
N LYS A 258 -3.55 10.31 17.53
CA LYS A 258 -2.32 10.41 18.30
C LYS A 258 -1.31 9.32 17.93
N GLU A 259 -1.79 8.13 17.60
CA GLU A 259 -0.94 7.00 17.19
C GLU A 259 -0.35 7.19 15.79
N GLU A 260 -1.04 7.97 14.96
CA GLU A 260 -0.77 8.13 13.52
C GLU A 260 -0.38 9.57 13.15
N MET A 261 0.08 10.38 14.13
CA MET A 261 0.56 11.75 13.89
C MET A 261 1.72 11.76 12.88
N PRO A 262 1.87 12.82 12.06
CA PRO A 262 2.90 12.90 11.03
C PRO A 262 4.32 12.61 11.55
N GLU A 263 4.65 13.11 12.74
CA GLU A 263 5.98 12.93 13.35
C GLU A 263 6.26 11.48 13.82
N ALA A 264 5.26 10.59 13.76
CA ALA A 264 5.47 9.17 13.97
C ALA A 264 6.10 8.45 12.76
N TYR A 265 6.19 9.16 11.63
CA TYR A 265 6.61 8.65 10.33
C TYR A 265 7.87 9.35 9.81
N LYS A 266 8.62 8.67 8.93
CA LYS A 266 9.70 9.30 8.15
C LYS A 266 9.12 10.30 7.16
N ASP A 267 9.91 11.28 6.74
CA ASP A 267 9.53 12.12 5.60
C ASP A 267 9.47 11.27 4.32
N VAL A 268 8.26 11.11 3.80
CA VAL A 268 7.99 10.35 2.57
C VAL A 268 8.71 10.94 1.36
N SER A 269 8.95 12.24 1.33
CA SER A 269 9.64 12.93 0.24
C SER A 269 11.09 12.44 0.15
N GLN A 270 11.78 12.30 1.28
CA GLN A 270 13.15 11.75 1.30
C GLN A 270 13.20 10.31 0.79
N ILE A 271 12.22 9.48 1.16
CA ILE A 271 12.13 8.09 0.67
C ILE A 271 11.93 8.07 -0.85
N VAL A 272 11.06 8.95 -1.36
CA VAL A 272 10.79 9.08 -2.80
C VAL A 272 12.04 9.56 -3.55
N GLU A 273 12.78 10.54 -3.03
CA GLU A 273 14.04 10.98 -3.65
C GLU A 273 15.07 9.85 -3.76
N VAL A 274 15.23 9.04 -2.70
CA VAL A 274 16.15 7.90 -2.72
C VAL A 274 15.75 6.87 -3.78
N VAL A 275 14.46 6.52 -3.84
CA VAL A 275 13.92 5.56 -4.80
C VAL A 275 14.05 6.07 -6.24
N HIS A 276 13.80 7.36 -6.45
CA HIS A 276 13.95 8.03 -7.73
C HIS A 276 15.41 8.07 -8.19
N GLY A 277 16.32 8.54 -7.34
CA GLY A 277 17.76 8.59 -7.64
C GLY A 277 18.36 7.20 -7.88
N ALA A 278 17.87 6.17 -7.17
CA ALA A 278 18.27 4.78 -7.40
C ALA A 278 17.69 4.19 -8.71
N GLY A 279 16.73 4.87 -9.34
CA GLY A 279 16.02 4.45 -10.54
C GLY A 279 15.08 3.26 -10.31
N LEU A 280 14.60 3.05 -9.08
CA LEU A 280 13.69 1.95 -8.75
C LEU A 280 12.22 2.31 -9.04
N ALA A 281 11.88 3.58 -9.03
CA ALA A 281 10.64 4.15 -9.57
C ALA A 281 10.86 5.63 -9.87
N LEU A 282 10.18 6.20 -10.86
CA LEU A 282 10.37 7.59 -11.31
C LEU A 282 9.25 8.48 -10.81
N LYS A 283 9.54 9.68 -10.29
CA LYS A 283 8.52 10.63 -9.84
C LYS A 283 7.60 11.02 -10.99
N VAL A 284 6.28 10.99 -10.76
CA VAL A 284 5.28 11.46 -11.72
C VAL A 284 4.49 12.63 -11.14
N ALA A 285 3.91 12.46 -9.95
CA ALA A 285 3.11 13.49 -9.31
C ALA A 285 3.24 13.46 -7.78
N ARG A 286 3.12 14.63 -7.14
CA ARG A 286 2.91 14.77 -5.70
C ARG A 286 1.46 15.13 -5.41
N LEU A 287 0.90 14.53 -4.37
CA LEU A 287 -0.46 14.81 -3.94
C LEU A 287 -0.45 15.35 -2.51
N ARG A 288 -1.18 16.44 -2.29
CA ARG A 288 -1.35 17.06 -0.98
C ARG A 288 -2.71 16.68 -0.40
N PRO A 289 -2.79 16.21 0.85
CA PRO A 289 -4.06 15.89 1.49
C PRO A 289 -4.92 17.14 1.68
N LEU A 290 -6.24 16.98 1.49
CA LEU A 290 -7.28 17.96 1.81
C LEU A 290 -8.20 17.44 2.92
N GLY A 291 -8.47 16.13 2.91
CA GLY A 291 -9.31 15.50 3.92
C GLY A 291 -8.96 14.04 4.15
N VAL A 292 -8.91 13.61 5.42
CA VAL A 292 -8.50 12.24 5.80
C VAL A 292 -9.58 11.61 6.67
N ILE A 293 -10.03 10.41 6.27
CA ILE A 293 -10.94 9.57 7.06
C ILE A 293 -10.15 8.37 7.58
N LYS A 294 -10.06 8.25 8.91
CA LYS A 294 -9.40 7.13 9.60
C LYS A 294 -10.41 6.27 10.37
N GLY A 295 -10.14 4.96 10.41
CA GLY A 295 -10.98 4.00 11.14
C GLY A 295 -10.59 3.79 12.60
#